data_AF-A0A3E1EDW1-F1
#
_entry.id   AF-A0A3E1EDW1-F1
#
_cell.length_a   1.000
_cell.length_b   1.000
_cell.length_c   1.000
_cell.angle_alpha   90.00
_cell.angle_beta   90.00
_cell.angle_gamma   90.00
#
_symmetry.space_group_name_H-M   'P 1'
#
loop_
_entity.id
_entity.type
_entity.pdbx_description
1 polymer ?
#
loop_
_entity_poly.entity_id
_entity_poly.type
_entity_poly.pdbx_seq_one_letter_code
_entity_poly.pdbx_strand_id
1 'polypeptide(L)'
;MNPGNLRTITLVLLQIASQKNPDSYLAPSRSNRNAPLVIRDRFLFLLAAGLLLAGSAPAATVQPNAILNDDQLASRFLAQATFGPTPEAIAALRAAGYDYNAWIDREVAKPASYATPLVVAALASGSITKIQNFENRCARNQVMIGGDDQLRQRVAYELSQIFVVSDANSDVANADEGSCSYYDLLVRDSFTTFRQLLVDVTYSPIMGRYLNQYRNRRANPAKNTVADENYARETQQLFSIGLYQLNANGTYQTDANGRPLETYTNNQITEFAKVFTGLTDEDHNPSAKGTGAGQTDFPNAKPNYTEPMKMWPGQHDVTAKSLHHYAGARKPDLPAGQSGDQDISDAIDNLVEHPNTAPFISRQLIQRLVTSNPSDGYVSRVSATFLNNGRGQRGDMLAVIKAVLLDPEARSVAFISDPEHGKLREPYVRLTHLLRAFHYQVSAGAGLRFSLGNANENTLGQFPLASPTVFNFYAPDYSPRGPIGDAGLVAPEFQIQNAVFGIATPNFFYNLATTYVGVGNFSLGLGPQIALTESATDLSPLLDNVDLLLTAGTLSATSRATILATLNAVTPSMLTSNTPGTLAMARVQLAIYLVAISPDYAIQK
;
A
#
# COMPACT_ATOMS: atom_id res chain seq x y z
N MET A 1 -9.06 -5.50 -49.29
CA MET A 1 -10.51 -5.77 -49.16
C MET A 1 -11.17 -4.55 -48.51
N ASN A 2 -12.39 -4.24 -48.95
CA ASN A 2 -13.15 -2.98 -48.82
C ASN A 2 -13.37 -2.45 -47.38
N PRO A 3 -13.39 -1.12 -47.14
CA PRO A 3 -13.82 -0.50 -45.89
C PRO A 3 -15.33 -0.28 -45.90
N GLY A 4 -16.10 -1.20 -45.31
CA GLY A 4 -17.56 -1.15 -45.37
C GLY A 4 -18.31 -1.87 -44.25
N ASN A 5 -17.70 -2.15 -43.09
CA ASN A 5 -18.33 -2.94 -42.02
C ASN A 5 -18.15 -2.38 -40.60
N LEU A 6 -18.22 -1.05 -40.43
CA LEU A 6 -18.11 -0.37 -39.13
C LEU A 6 -19.41 0.30 -38.66
N ARG A 7 -20.57 -0.05 -39.24
CA ARG A 7 -21.87 0.54 -38.85
C ARG A 7 -22.92 -0.44 -38.29
N THR A 8 -22.57 -1.70 -38.01
CA THR A 8 -23.56 -2.70 -37.56
C THR A 8 -23.31 -3.29 -36.17
N ILE A 9 -22.27 -2.85 -35.44
CA ILE A 9 -21.99 -3.37 -34.08
C ILE A 9 -22.50 -2.44 -32.96
N THR A 10 -22.85 -1.18 -33.26
CA THR A 10 -23.33 -0.21 -32.26
C THR A 10 -24.81 -0.38 -31.88
N LEU A 11 -25.56 -1.28 -32.52
CA LEU A 11 -27.02 -1.45 -32.29
C LEU A 11 -27.44 -2.76 -31.61
N VAL A 12 -26.50 -3.66 -31.26
CA VAL A 12 -26.81 -4.94 -30.59
C VAL A 12 -26.50 -4.92 -29.07
N LEU A 13 -25.72 -3.95 -28.58
CA LEU A 13 -25.37 -3.85 -27.15
C LEU A 13 -26.39 -3.05 -26.29
N LEU A 14 -27.43 -2.49 -26.89
CA LEU A 14 -28.45 -1.69 -26.19
C LEU A 14 -29.77 -2.43 -25.90
N GLN A 15 -29.84 -3.73 -26.18
CA GLN A 15 -31.07 -4.51 -26.04
C GLN A 15 -30.99 -5.75 -25.14
N ILE A 16 -29.88 -5.90 -24.39
CA ILE A 16 -29.71 -6.99 -23.39
C ILE A 16 -29.81 -6.48 -21.94
N ALA A 17 -29.95 -5.16 -21.72
CA ALA A 17 -30.08 -4.58 -20.38
C ALA A 17 -31.54 -4.33 -19.92
N SER A 18 -32.50 -5.10 -20.44
CA SER A 18 -33.90 -5.01 -20.00
C SER A 18 -34.53 -6.41 -19.96
N GLN A 19 -34.45 -7.07 -18.80
CA GLN A 19 -35.48 -7.98 -18.30
C GLN A 19 -35.17 -8.50 -16.88
N LYS A 20 -36.23 -8.51 -16.04
CA LYS A 20 -36.41 -8.97 -14.65
C LYS A 20 -36.02 -7.95 -13.57
N ASN A 21 -36.87 -7.59 -12.59
CA ASN A 21 -38.31 -7.74 -12.30
C ASN A 21 -38.62 -6.71 -11.17
N PRO A 22 -39.89 -6.45 -10.77
CA PRO A 22 -40.35 -5.16 -10.29
C PRO A 22 -40.55 -5.09 -8.76
N ASP A 23 -41.07 -3.95 -8.33
CA ASP A 23 -41.66 -3.63 -7.03
C ASP A 23 -40.70 -3.16 -5.92
N SER A 24 -40.65 -1.84 -5.75
CA SER A 24 -41.21 -1.15 -4.57
C SER A 24 -40.46 0.14 -4.22
N TYR A 25 -40.72 1.27 -4.91
CA TYR A 25 -40.47 2.57 -4.29
C TYR A 25 -41.52 3.61 -4.67
N LEU A 26 -42.23 4.04 -3.62
CA LEU A 26 -43.11 5.19 -3.56
C LEU A 26 -42.34 6.46 -3.97
N ALA A 27 -42.94 7.25 -4.84
CA ALA A 27 -42.45 8.55 -5.28
C ALA A 27 -42.44 9.58 -4.13
N PRO A 28 -41.60 10.62 -4.24
CA PRO A 28 -42.02 11.96 -3.84
C PRO A 28 -42.04 12.96 -5.00
N SER A 29 -42.91 13.92 -4.80
CA SER A 29 -43.48 14.94 -5.68
C SER A 29 -42.50 15.88 -6.38
N ARG A 30 -42.89 16.27 -7.60
CA ARG A 30 -42.42 17.44 -8.34
C ARG A 30 -42.71 18.74 -7.58
N SER A 31 -41.70 19.60 -7.42
CA SER A 31 -41.87 21.06 -7.57
C SER A 31 -40.53 21.76 -7.83
N ASN A 32 -40.60 22.92 -8.48
CA ASN A 32 -39.52 23.88 -8.80
C ASN A 32 -38.63 23.58 -10.02
N ARG A 33 -39.20 23.80 -11.22
CA ARG A 33 -38.47 24.35 -12.36
C ARG A 33 -38.40 25.88 -12.18
N ASN A 34 -37.19 26.43 -12.07
CA ASN A 34 -36.74 27.71 -12.66
C ASN A 34 -35.40 28.15 -12.03
N ALA A 35 -34.27 27.78 -12.66
CA ALA A 35 -33.01 28.49 -12.58
C ALA A 35 -32.19 28.19 -13.86
N PRO A 36 -31.64 29.19 -14.58
CA PRO A 36 -30.86 28.93 -15.79
C PRO A 36 -29.48 28.40 -15.41
N LEU A 37 -29.13 27.23 -15.96
CA LEU A 37 -27.78 26.67 -15.93
C LEU A 37 -26.84 27.54 -16.76
N VAL A 38 -25.96 28.29 -16.11
CA VAL A 38 -24.80 28.91 -16.77
C VAL A 38 -23.68 27.87 -16.80
N ILE A 39 -23.70 26.99 -17.80
CA ILE A 39 -22.53 26.20 -18.20
C ILE A 39 -21.91 26.93 -19.38
N ARG A 40 -20.88 27.73 -19.12
CA ARG A 40 -19.99 28.26 -20.16
C ARG A 40 -18.54 28.18 -19.68
N ASP A 41 -17.71 27.63 -20.57
CA ASP A 41 -16.27 27.92 -20.73
C ASP A 41 -15.21 27.13 -19.93
N ARG A 42 -15.51 25.93 -19.42
CA ARG A 42 -14.45 25.01 -18.89
C ARG A 42 -14.06 23.83 -19.79
N PHE A 43 -14.72 23.64 -20.94
CA PHE A 43 -14.53 22.45 -21.78
C PHE A 43 -13.62 22.63 -23.01
N LEU A 44 -13.20 23.86 -23.33
CA LEU A 44 -12.46 24.13 -24.58
C LEU A 44 -10.94 23.88 -24.50
N PHE A 45 -10.37 23.69 -23.31
CA PHE A 45 -8.94 23.37 -23.16
C PHE A 45 -8.60 21.89 -23.42
N LEU A 46 -9.58 20.97 -23.32
CA LEU A 46 -9.34 19.54 -23.47
C LEU A 46 -9.15 19.08 -24.92
N LEU A 47 -9.69 19.82 -25.92
CA LEU A 47 -9.60 19.41 -27.32
C LEU A 47 -8.35 19.93 -28.05
N ALA A 48 -7.78 21.06 -27.66
CA ALA A 48 -6.67 21.66 -28.40
C ALA A 48 -5.31 21.00 -28.12
N ALA A 49 -5.10 20.45 -26.92
CA ALA A 49 -3.88 19.69 -26.60
C ALA A 49 -3.96 18.21 -27.04
N GLY A 50 -5.17 17.64 -27.11
CA GLY A 50 -5.37 16.23 -27.46
C GLY A 50 -5.27 15.92 -28.96
N LEU A 51 -5.54 16.89 -29.85
CA LEU A 51 -5.56 16.65 -31.30
C LEU A 51 -4.21 16.82 -32.02
N LEU A 52 -3.15 17.28 -31.33
CA LEU A 52 -1.80 17.34 -31.88
C LEU A 52 -0.98 16.04 -31.67
N LEU A 53 -1.56 15.02 -31.02
CA LEU A 53 -0.88 13.76 -30.69
C LEU A 53 -1.42 12.53 -31.47
N ALA A 54 -2.27 12.73 -32.49
CA ALA A 54 -2.78 11.64 -33.33
C ALA A 54 -1.81 11.26 -34.48
N GLY A 55 -0.51 11.38 -34.27
CA GLY A 55 0.49 10.70 -35.08
C GLY A 55 0.74 9.32 -34.46
N SER A 56 0.56 8.24 -35.22
CA SER A 56 1.02 6.91 -34.85
C SER A 56 2.55 6.91 -34.78
N ALA A 57 3.12 7.42 -33.69
CA ALA A 57 4.50 7.19 -33.36
C ALA A 57 4.63 5.69 -33.00
N PRO A 58 5.64 4.97 -33.49
CA PRO A 58 6.01 3.70 -32.87
C PRO A 58 6.17 3.95 -31.37
N ALA A 59 5.83 2.97 -30.53
CA ALA A 59 6.01 3.04 -29.09
C ALA A 59 7.50 3.30 -28.79
N ALA A 60 7.90 4.56 -28.78
CA ALA A 60 9.23 4.99 -28.44
C ALA A 60 9.32 4.76 -26.94
N THR A 61 10.09 3.75 -26.54
CA THR A 61 10.48 3.57 -25.15
C THR A 61 11.15 4.85 -24.71
N VAL A 62 10.45 5.58 -23.83
CA VAL A 62 10.95 6.81 -23.24
C VAL A 62 12.18 6.44 -22.43
N GLN A 63 13.36 6.86 -22.90
CA GLN A 63 14.62 6.55 -22.25
C GLN A 63 14.85 7.52 -21.09
N PRO A 64 14.99 7.03 -19.84
CA PRO A 64 15.26 7.90 -18.70
C PRO A 64 16.67 8.50 -18.78
N ASN A 65 16.87 9.64 -18.14
CA ASN A 65 18.22 10.14 -17.89
C ASN A 65 18.91 9.26 -16.83
N ALA A 66 20.06 8.68 -17.17
CA ALA A 66 20.82 7.80 -16.28
C ALA A 66 22.06 8.48 -15.66
N ILE A 67 22.37 9.72 -16.05
CA ILE A 67 23.46 10.50 -15.43
C ILE A 67 22.85 11.30 -14.28
N LEU A 68 22.99 10.75 -13.07
CA LEU A 68 22.44 11.35 -11.85
C LEU A 68 23.54 11.93 -10.97
N ASN A 69 23.28 13.10 -10.38
CA ASN A 69 24.07 13.67 -9.29
C ASN A 69 23.64 13.12 -7.92
N ASP A 70 24.36 13.47 -6.87
CA ASP A 70 24.10 12.92 -5.53
C ASP A 70 22.72 13.30 -4.95
N ASP A 71 22.20 14.50 -5.27
CA ASP A 71 20.85 14.89 -4.85
C ASP A 71 19.76 14.09 -5.57
N GLN A 72 19.97 13.77 -6.83
CA GLN A 72 19.11 12.92 -7.63
C GLN A 72 19.14 11.48 -7.11
N LEU A 73 20.31 10.96 -6.75
CA LEU A 73 20.45 9.65 -6.10
C LEU A 73 19.77 9.62 -4.72
N ALA A 74 19.90 10.71 -3.94
CA ALA A 74 19.22 10.87 -2.66
C ALA A 74 17.69 10.91 -2.84
N SER A 75 17.19 11.63 -3.84
CA SER A 75 15.76 11.66 -4.19
C SER A 75 15.24 10.27 -4.55
N ARG A 76 15.98 9.52 -5.38
CA ARG A 76 15.65 8.13 -5.75
C ARG A 76 15.59 7.21 -4.53
N PHE A 77 16.59 7.28 -3.65
CA PHE A 77 16.61 6.55 -2.39
C PHE A 77 15.39 6.87 -1.52
N LEU A 78 15.10 8.16 -1.31
CA LEU A 78 13.96 8.60 -0.51
C LEU A 78 12.61 8.19 -1.12
N ALA A 79 12.48 8.14 -2.44
CA ALA A 79 11.26 7.68 -3.10
C ALA A 79 10.97 6.18 -2.81
N GLN A 80 12.00 5.38 -2.54
CA GLN A 80 11.87 3.97 -2.16
C GLN A 80 11.74 3.81 -0.64
N ALA A 81 12.43 4.66 0.14
CA ALA A 81 12.51 4.55 1.60
C ALA A 81 11.42 5.31 2.38
N THR A 82 10.65 6.20 1.73
CA THR A 82 9.63 7.07 2.38
C THR A 82 8.36 7.15 1.53
N PHE A 83 7.34 7.91 1.96
CA PHE A 83 6.21 8.27 1.10
C PHE A 83 6.54 9.32 0.02
N GLY A 84 7.82 9.64 -0.19
CA GLY A 84 8.30 10.53 -1.22
C GLY A 84 9.31 11.55 -0.67
N PRO A 85 10.36 11.88 -1.45
CA PRO A 85 11.33 12.90 -1.09
C PRO A 85 10.68 14.27 -0.86
N THR A 86 11.25 15.02 0.08
CA THR A 86 11.01 16.46 0.23
C THR A 86 12.34 17.21 0.03
N PRO A 87 12.31 18.51 -0.29
CA PRO A 87 13.53 19.31 -0.37
C PRO A 87 14.39 19.21 0.90
N GLU A 88 13.77 19.19 2.08
CA GLU A 88 14.44 19.11 3.38
C GLU A 88 15.11 17.75 3.60
N ALA A 89 14.46 16.66 3.20
CA ALA A 89 15.02 15.32 3.32
C ALA A 89 16.25 15.13 2.41
N ILE A 90 16.21 15.66 1.18
CA ILE A 90 17.37 15.65 0.27
C ILE A 90 18.51 16.50 0.86
N ALA A 91 18.20 17.70 1.36
CA ALA A 91 19.19 18.57 1.98
C ALA A 91 19.82 17.94 3.25
N ALA A 92 19.03 17.21 4.05
CA ALA A 92 19.51 16.51 5.23
C ALA A 92 20.46 15.35 4.89
N LEU A 93 20.20 14.63 3.79
CA LEU A 93 21.13 13.62 3.26
C LEU A 93 22.42 14.25 2.76
N ARG A 94 22.33 15.35 1.98
CA ARG A 94 23.51 16.10 1.52
C ARG A 94 24.37 16.57 2.68
N ALA A 95 23.77 17.17 3.71
CA ALA A 95 24.47 17.63 4.90
C ALA A 95 25.14 16.48 5.69
N ALA A 96 24.63 15.26 5.55
CA ALA A 96 25.20 14.06 6.14
C ALA A 96 26.15 13.29 5.20
N GLY A 97 26.55 13.88 4.06
CA GLY A 97 27.46 13.24 3.11
C GLY A 97 26.85 12.07 2.35
N TYR A 98 25.53 12.04 2.19
CA TYR A 98 24.78 11.01 1.47
C TYR A 98 24.92 9.58 2.04
N ASP A 99 25.22 9.45 3.34
CA ASP A 99 25.24 8.15 4.01
C ASP A 99 23.81 7.64 4.25
N TYR A 100 23.34 6.78 3.35
CA TYR A 100 22.01 6.18 3.42
C TYR A 100 21.86 5.21 4.60
N ASN A 101 22.92 4.50 5.00
CA ASN A 101 22.83 3.60 6.15
C ASN A 101 22.67 4.41 7.45
N ALA A 102 23.48 5.45 7.64
CA ALA A 102 23.35 6.35 8.79
C ALA A 102 22.03 7.13 8.77
N TRP A 103 21.48 7.43 7.59
CA TRP A 103 20.13 7.98 7.49
C TRP A 103 19.07 6.98 7.99
N ILE A 104 19.14 5.71 7.59
CA ILE A 104 18.23 4.67 8.09
C ILE A 104 18.32 4.56 9.61
N ASP A 105 19.54 4.54 10.17
CA ASP A 105 19.73 4.46 11.63
C ASP A 105 19.10 5.65 12.37
N ARG A 106 19.16 6.86 11.78
CA ARG A 106 18.48 8.05 12.34
C ARG A 106 16.97 7.97 12.23
N GLU A 107 16.42 7.49 11.11
CA GLU A 107 14.96 7.31 10.96
C GLU A 107 14.41 6.30 11.97
N VAL A 108 15.13 5.20 12.20
CA VAL A 108 14.74 4.16 13.16
C VAL A 108 14.71 4.71 14.59
N ALA A 109 15.63 5.61 14.92
CA ALA A 109 15.73 6.23 16.24
C ALA A 109 14.63 7.28 16.51
N LYS A 110 13.88 7.72 15.49
CA LYS A 110 12.78 8.66 15.69
C LYS A 110 11.64 8.00 16.49
N PRO A 111 10.98 8.75 17.39
CA PRO A 111 9.75 8.30 18.03
C PRO A 111 8.70 7.92 16.96
N ALA A 112 7.99 6.81 17.18
CA ALA A 112 6.95 6.37 16.28
C ALA A 112 5.73 7.31 16.36
N SER A 113 5.17 7.67 15.21
CA SER A 113 3.90 8.39 15.12
C SER A 113 2.75 7.40 15.03
N TYR A 114 1.80 7.47 15.96
CA TYR A 114 0.66 6.55 16.06
C TYR A 114 -0.67 7.24 15.73
N ALA A 115 -1.54 6.56 14.99
CA ALA A 115 -2.84 7.05 14.57
C ALA A 115 -3.92 6.92 15.66
N THR A 116 -3.87 5.86 16.47
CA THR A 116 -4.85 5.60 17.54
C THR A 116 -4.91 6.73 18.58
N PRO A 117 -3.76 7.24 19.11
CA PRO A 117 -3.79 8.37 20.02
C PRO A 117 -4.41 9.64 19.42
N LEU A 118 -4.25 9.87 18.11
CA LEU A 118 -4.83 11.05 17.44
C LEU A 118 -6.35 10.98 17.40
N VAL A 119 -6.92 9.83 17.01
CA VAL A 119 -8.37 9.67 16.88
C VAL A 119 -9.05 9.62 18.26
N VAL A 120 -8.42 8.99 19.25
CA VAL A 120 -8.92 8.97 20.64
C VAL A 120 -8.85 10.37 21.26
N ALA A 121 -7.77 11.12 21.06
CA ALA A 121 -7.68 12.50 21.55
C ALA A 121 -8.69 13.43 20.87
N ALA A 122 -8.96 13.22 19.57
CA ALA A 122 -10.01 13.95 18.86
C ALA A 122 -11.39 13.70 19.45
N LEU A 123 -11.71 12.45 19.83
CA LEU A 123 -12.96 12.13 20.51
C LEU A 123 -13.01 12.76 21.91
N ALA A 124 -11.96 12.60 22.70
CA ALA A 124 -11.89 13.10 24.07
C ALA A 124 -11.99 14.63 24.17
N SER A 125 -11.46 15.35 23.18
CA SER A 125 -11.57 16.81 23.08
C SER A 125 -12.94 17.29 22.57
N GLY A 126 -13.82 16.40 22.12
CA GLY A 126 -15.08 16.76 21.46
C GLY A 126 -14.92 17.28 20.03
N SER A 127 -13.73 17.11 19.43
CA SER A 127 -13.45 17.50 18.04
C SER A 127 -14.18 16.61 17.02
N ILE A 128 -14.49 15.37 17.42
CA ILE A 128 -15.35 14.42 16.72
C ILE A 128 -16.36 13.85 17.73
N THR A 129 -17.48 13.31 17.25
CA THR A 129 -18.54 12.76 18.11
C THR A 129 -18.46 11.25 18.28
N LYS A 130 -17.76 10.56 17.39
CA LYS A 130 -17.54 9.11 17.37
C LYS A 130 -16.35 8.77 16.50
N ILE A 131 -15.79 7.58 16.70
CA ILE A 131 -14.71 7.04 15.86
C ILE A 131 -15.35 6.11 14.83
N GLN A 132 -15.18 6.40 13.55
CA GLN A 132 -15.56 5.50 12.46
C GLN A 132 -14.43 5.41 11.44
N ASN A 133 -14.67 4.69 10.34
CA ASN A 133 -13.71 4.57 9.24
C ASN A 133 -13.17 5.92 8.74
N PHE A 134 -14.02 6.95 8.63
CA PHE A 134 -13.57 8.25 8.15
C PHE A 134 -12.54 8.87 9.09
N GLU A 135 -12.81 8.90 10.39
CA GLU A 135 -11.91 9.45 11.41
C GLU A 135 -10.61 8.64 11.50
N ASN A 136 -10.70 7.30 11.46
CA ASN A 136 -9.52 6.44 11.43
C ASN A 136 -8.64 6.72 10.20
N ARG A 137 -9.25 6.81 9.01
CA ARG A 137 -8.53 7.12 7.77
C ARG A 137 -7.85 8.49 7.87
N CYS A 138 -8.52 9.49 8.44
CA CYS A 138 -7.91 10.80 8.67
C CYS A 138 -6.69 10.72 9.61
N ALA A 139 -6.78 9.99 10.71
CA ALA A 139 -5.67 9.81 11.64
C ALA A 139 -4.49 9.03 10.99
N ARG A 140 -4.76 7.97 10.21
CA ARG A 140 -3.72 7.25 9.45
C ARG A 140 -3.05 8.13 8.41
N ASN A 141 -3.83 8.89 7.63
CA ASN A 141 -3.29 9.84 6.65
C ASN A 141 -2.37 10.87 7.33
N GLN A 142 -2.72 11.33 8.54
CA GLN A 142 -1.90 12.28 9.29
C GLN A 142 -0.51 11.73 9.60
N VAL A 143 -0.41 10.50 10.12
CA VAL A 143 0.90 9.91 10.45
C VAL A 143 1.68 9.51 9.20
N MET A 144 1.02 8.98 8.16
CA MET A 144 1.69 8.60 6.90
C MET A 144 2.27 9.81 6.16
N ILE A 145 1.49 10.90 6.06
CA ILE A 145 1.88 12.09 5.28
C ILE A 145 2.76 13.03 6.11
N GLY A 146 2.39 13.27 7.37
CA GLY A 146 2.98 14.30 8.22
C GLY A 146 3.89 13.81 9.34
N GLY A 147 3.98 12.50 9.58
CA GLY A 147 4.88 11.94 10.59
C GLY A 147 6.35 12.14 10.22
N ASP A 148 7.19 12.36 11.22
CA ASP A 148 8.64 12.53 11.03
C ASP A 148 9.37 11.20 10.79
N ASP A 149 8.78 10.07 11.21
CA ASP A 149 9.29 8.69 11.15
C ASP A 149 8.99 8.01 9.80
N GLN A 150 9.33 8.66 8.70
CA GLN A 150 8.85 8.29 7.37
C GLN A 150 9.27 6.91 6.88
N LEU A 151 10.46 6.43 7.26
CA LEU A 151 10.84 5.05 6.96
C LEU A 151 9.91 4.05 7.65
N ARG A 152 9.56 4.31 8.91
CA ARG A 152 8.67 3.44 9.70
C ARG A 152 7.27 3.42 9.10
N GLN A 153 6.72 4.58 8.76
CA GLN A 153 5.40 4.69 8.14
C GLN A 153 5.35 3.98 6.77
N ARG A 154 6.42 4.13 5.97
CA ARG A 154 6.55 3.45 4.67
C ARG A 154 6.61 1.93 4.84
N VAL A 155 7.44 1.43 5.76
CA VAL A 155 7.54 -0.02 6.05
C VAL A 155 6.21 -0.56 6.57
N ALA A 156 5.57 0.12 7.52
CA ALA A 156 4.26 -0.29 8.04
C ALA A 156 3.18 -0.37 6.95
N TYR A 157 3.20 0.56 5.99
CA TYR A 157 2.32 0.50 4.83
C TYR A 157 2.58 -0.75 3.98
N GLU A 158 3.83 -1.09 3.68
CA GLU A 158 4.13 -2.32 2.94
C GLU A 158 3.79 -3.59 3.74
N LEU A 159 3.99 -3.57 5.06
CA LEU A 159 3.56 -4.67 5.92
C LEU A 159 2.04 -4.84 5.92
N SER A 160 1.26 -3.74 5.82
CA SER A 160 -0.21 -3.83 5.72
C SER A 160 -0.69 -4.49 4.42
N GLN A 161 0.20 -4.54 3.41
CA GLN A 161 -0.03 -5.19 2.13
C GLN A 161 0.38 -6.67 2.12
N ILE A 162 1.10 -7.13 3.15
CA ILE A 162 1.44 -8.54 3.39
C ILE A 162 0.47 -9.11 4.43
N PHE A 163 0.32 -8.45 5.57
CA PHE A 163 -0.59 -8.81 6.66
C PHE A 163 -1.93 -8.06 6.48
N VAL A 164 -2.69 -8.52 5.48
CA VAL A 164 -3.87 -7.81 4.98
C VAL A 164 -5.03 -7.83 5.97
N VAL A 165 -5.59 -6.65 6.24
CA VAL A 165 -6.95 -6.48 6.78
C VAL A 165 -7.71 -5.46 5.92
N SER A 166 -9.03 -5.37 6.09
CA SER A 166 -9.85 -4.40 5.36
C SER A 166 -10.90 -3.74 6.22
N ASP A 167 -10.88 -2.41 6.31
CA ASP A 167 -11.92 -1.57 6.88
C ASP A 167 -13.17 -1.46 5.98
N ALA A 168 -13.19 -2.12 4.81
CA ALA A 168 -14.41 -2.38 4.05
C ALA A 168 -15.19 -3.59 4.58
N ASN A 169 -14.58 -4.46 5.38
CA ASN A 169 -15.26 -5.53 6.12
C ASN A 169 -15.99 -4.93 7.34
N SER A 170 -17.23 -5.35 7.58
CA SER A 170 -18.06 -4.77 8.65
C SER A 170 -17.52 -4.99 10.06
N ASP A 171 -16.84 -6.11 10.32
CA ASP A 171 -16.29 -6.41 11.65
C ASP A 171 -15.07 -5.54 11.98
N VAL A 172 -14.35 -5.06 10.95
CA VAL A 172 -13.27 -4.08 11.09
C VAL A 172 -13.82 -2.65 11.05
N ALA A 173 -14.78 -2.37 10.17
CA ALA A 173 -15.36 -1.04 9.98
C ALA A 173 -16.10 -0.53 11.23
N ASN A 174 -16.74 -1.45 11.95
CA ASN A 174 -17.49 -1.16 13.17
C ASN A 174 -16.63 -1.26 14.44
N ALA A 175 -15.32 -1.51 14.30
CA ALA A 175 -14.42 -1.69 15.43
C ALA A 175 -13.80 -0.38 15.91
N ASP A 176 -14.58 0.68 16.15
CA ASP A 176 -14.13 2.01 16.65
C ASP A 176 -12.70 2.38 16.18
N GLU A 177 -11.71 2.55 17.06
CA GLU A 177 -10.30 2.87 16.74
C GLU A 177 -9.46 1.71 16.18
N GLY A 178 -10.05 0.53 16.04
CA GLY A 178 -9.40 -0.74 15.70
C GLY A 178 -8.58 -0.71 14.43
N SER A 179 -9.09 -0.12 13.34
CA SER A 179 -8.30 -0.02 12.10
C SER A 179 -7.05 0.86 12.25
N CYS A 180 -7.06 1.87 13.13
CA CYS A 180 -5.85 2.62 13.52
C CYS A 180 -4.94 1.78 14.41
N SER A 181 -5.51 1.06 15.38
CA SER A 181 -4.76 0.18 16.28
C SER A 181 -3.98 -0.89 15.52
N TYR A 182 -4.60 -1.50 14.50
CA TYR A 182 -3.92 -2.47 13.65
C TYR A 182 -2.79 -1.85 12.84
N TYR A 183 -2.98 -0.63 12.32
CA TYR A 183 -1.88 0.06 11.64
C TYR A 183 -0.74 0.41 12.60
N ASP A 184 -1.06 0.86 13.81
CA ASP A 184 -0.09 1.19 14.86
C ASP A 184 0.73 -0.03 15.31
N LEU A 185 0.13 -1.22 15.30
CA LEU A 185 0.84 -2.49 15.49
C LEU A 185 1.95 -2.65 14.44
N LEU A 186 1.63 -2.44 13.16
CA LEU A 186 2.62 -2.56 12.08
C LEU A 186 3.70 -1.47 12.16
N VAL A 187 3.35 -0.26 12.60
CA VAL A 187 4.29 0.84 12.87
C VAL A 187 5.25 0.47 13.99
N ARG A 188 4.74 -0.06 15.11
CA ARG A 188 5.55 -0.52 16.24
C ARG A 188 6.53 -1.62 15.81
N ASP A 189 6.04 -2.57 15.02
CA ASP A 189 6.77 -3.81 14.74
C ASP A 189 7.66 -3.73 13.49
N SER A 190 7.65 -2.61 12.76
CA SER A 190 8.40 -2.39 11.52
C SER A 190 9.89 -2.76 11.59
N PHE A 191 10.51 -2.64 12.77
CA PHE A 191 11.94 -2.90 12.98
C PHE A 191 12.20 -3.95 14.07
N THR A 192 11.20 -4.77 14.40
CA THR A 192 11.34 -5.87 15.37
C THR A 192 11.84 -7.14 14.68
N THR A 193 11.69 -8.30 15.31
CA THR A 193 11.88 -9.58 14.61
C THR A 193 10.61 -9.97 13.86
N PHE A 194 10.75 -10.65 12.73
CA PHE A 194 9.63 -11.20 11.97
C PHE A 194 8.76 -12.14 12.82
N ARG A 195 9.39 -12.88 13.76
CA ARG A 195 8.69 -13.69 14.75
C ARG A 195 7.78 -12.83 15.63
N GLN A 196 8.30 -11.73 16.17
CA GLN A 196 7.51 -10.82 17.02
C GLN A 196 6.34 -10.22 16.23
N LEU A 197 6.60 -9.74 15.01
CA LEU A 197 5.55 -9.23 14.12
C LEU A 197 4.47 -10.28 13.86
N LEU A 198 4.85 -11.52 13.56
CA LEU A 198 3.88 -12.59 13.30
C LEU A 198 3.05 -12.93 14.56
N VAL A 199 3.68 -12.97 15.74
CA VAL A 199 2.97 -13.12 17.03
C VAL A 199 1.95 -12.00 17.21
N ASP A 200 2.37 -10.75 17.08
CA ASP A 200 1.50 -9.60 17.33
C ASP A 200 0.33 -9.56 16.33
N VAL A 201 0.58 -9.92 15.06
CA VAL A 201 -0.48 -10.12 14.07
C VAL A 201 -1.42 -11.28 14.44
N THR A 202 -0.92 -12.41 14.94
CA THR A 202 -1.76 -13.53 15.42
C THR A 202 -2.68 -13.10 16.55
N TYR A 203 -2.19 -12.33 17.51
CA TYR A 203 -3.01 -11.89 18.65
C TYR A 203 -3.79 -10.60 18.38
N SER A 204 -3.67 -9.98 17.21
CA SER A 204 -4.40 -8.76 16.88
C SER A 204 -5.92 -8.99 16.88
N PRO A 205 -6.71 -8.20 17.64
CA PRO A 205 -8.17 -8.31 17.65
C PRO A 205 -8.80 -8.01 16.28
N ILE A 206 -8.13 -7.22 15.43
CA ILE A 206 -8.60 -6.85 14.10
C ILE A 206 -8.30 -7.94 13.07
N MET A 207 -7.08 -8.49 13.09
CA MET A 207 -6.77 -9.69 12.31
C MET A 207 -7.68 -10.85 12.74
N GLY A 208 -7.92 -10.95 14.05
CA GLY A 208 -8.85 -11.86 14.71
C GLY A 208 -10.20 -11.93 14.03
N ARG A 209 -10.82 -10.77 13.88
CA ARG A 209 -12.14 -10.61 13.27
C ARG A 209 -12.09 -10.76 11.75
N TYR A 210 -11.06 -10.23 11.10
CA TYR A 210 -10.94 -10.27 9.64
C TYR A 210 -10.78 -11.69 9.09
N LEU A 211 -10.04 -12.56 9.79
CA LEU A 211 -9.75 -13.94 9.38
C LEU A 211 -10.38 -15.00 10.28
N ASN A 212 -11.44 -14.65 11.02
CA ASN A 212 -12.26 -15.56 11.82
C ASN A 212 -11.52 -16.40 12.88
N GLN A 213 -10.31 -16.03 13.30
CA GLN A 213 -9.65 -16.67 14.45
C GLN A 213 -10.23 -16.16 15.80
N TYR A 214 -10.86 -14.97 15.79
CA TYR A 214 -11.60 -14.46 16.94
C TYR A 214 -12.78 -15.38 17.26
N ARG A 215 -12.79 -15.91 18.48
CA ARG A 215 -13.75 -16.90 18.98
C ARG A 215 -13.85 -18.17 18.10
N ASN A 216 -12.75 -18.53 17.44
CA ASN A 216 -12.61 -19.82 16.77
C ASN A 216 -12.63 -20.95 17.81
N ARG A 217 -13.48 -21.95 17.60
CA ARG A 217 -13.72 -23.03 18.56
C ARG A 217 -13.03 -24.31 18.09
N ARG A 218 -12.54 -25.11 19.04
CA ARG A 218 -12.19 -26.50 18.76
C ARG A 218 -13.35 -27.27 18.14
N ALA A 219 -13.00 -28.33 17.41
CA ALA A 219 -14.00 -29.19 16.79
C ALA A 219 -14.97 -29.78 17.84
N ASN A 220 -16.23 -29.93 17.44
CA ASN A 220 -17.26 -30.61 18.23
C ASN A 220 -17.99 -31.63 17.35
N PRO A 221 -17.58 -32.92 17.43
CA PRO A 221 -18.19 -33.98 16.62
C PRO A 221 -19.70 -34.13 16.84
N ALA A 222 -20.19 -33.91 18.06
CA ALA A 222 -21.62 -34.01 18.36
C ALA A 222 -22.45 -32.90 17.69
N LYS A 223 -21.83 -31.77 17.35
CA LYS A 223 -22.46 -30.65 16.61
C LYS A 223 -22.05 -30.59 15.14
N ASN A 224 -21.21 -31.53 14.69
CA ASN A 224 -20.60 -31.53 13.36
C ASN A 224 -19.91 -30.19 13.01
N THR A 225 -19.19 -29.61 13.97
CA THR A 225 -18.41 -28.36 13.76
C THR A 225 -16.92 -28.64 13.81
N VAL A 226 -16.15 -27.93 12.98
CA VAL A 226 -14.69 -27.95 12.94
C VAL A 226 -14.14 -26.56 13.25
N ALA A 227 -12.83 -26.47 13.49
CA ALA A 227 -12.15 -25.17 13.64
C ALA A 227 -12.18 -24.40 12.30
N ASP A 228 -12.33 -23.07 12.36
CA ASP A 228 -12.20 -22.20 11.20
C ASP A 228 -10.75 -22.23 10.69
N GLU A 229 -10.59 -22.40 9.38
CA GLU A 229 -9.31 -22.61 8.72
C GLU A 229 -8.72 -21.34 8.08
N ASN A 230 -9.44 -20.22 8.08
CA ASN A 230 -9.04 -19.02 7.34
C ASN A 230 -7.69 -18.50 7.82
N TYR A 231 -7.57 -18.09 9.09
CA TYR A 231 -6.27 -17.62 9.60
C TYR A 231 -5.14 -18.66 9.45
N ALA A 232 -5.43 -19.95 9.68
CA ALA A 232 -4.45 -21.02 9.52
C ALA A 232 -3.93 -21.14 8.08
N ARG A 233 -4.80 -20.92 7.09
CA ARG A 233 -4.43 -20.89 5.67
C ARG A 233 -3.62 -19.65 5.35
N GLU A 234 -4.10 -18.48 5.75
CA GLU A 234 -3.47 -17.19 5.41
C GLU A 234 -2.10 -17.02 6.07
N THR A 235 -1.96 -17.46 7.32
CA THR A 235 -0.68 -17.37 8.05
C THR A 235 0.42 -18.19 7.36
N GLN A 236 0.04 -19.28 6.69
CA GLN A 236 0.93 -20.09 5.85
C GLN A 236 1.11 -19.45 4.46
N GLN A 237 0.02 -19.27 3.72
CA GLN A 237 0.08 -18.99 2.29
C GLN A 237 0.44 -17.53 1.96
N LEU A 238 0.01 -16.56 2.77
CA LEU A 238 0.21 -15.14 2.49
C LEU A 238 1.24 -14.49 3.41
N PHE A 239 1.28 -14.93 4.68
CA PHE A 239 2.05 -14.23 5.70
C PHE A 239 3.43 -14.84 5.95
N SER A 240 3.72 -16.07 5.49
CA SER A 240 5.02 -16.72 5.78
C SER A 240 5.61 -17.54 4.65
N ILE A 241 5.05 -18.70 4.30
CA ILE A 241 5.74 -19.70 3.47
C ILE A 241 5.34 -19.67 1.99
N GLY A 242 4.26 -18.98 1.62
CA GLY A 242 3.81 -18.93 0.23
C GLY A 242 3.12 -20.22 -0.23
N LEU A 243 2.66 -20.25 -1.48
CA LEU A 243 1.99 -21.43 -2.08
C LEU A 243 2.97 -22.51 -2.55
N TYR A 244 4.15 -22.12 -3.02
CA TYR A 244 5.10 -23.02 -3.68
C TYR A 244 6.49 -22.97 -3.05
N GLN A 245 7.16 -24.11 -2.99
CA GLN A 245 8.50 -24.25 -2.43
C GLN A 245 9.51 -23.42 -3.22
N LEU A 246 10.38 -22.71 -2.50
CA LEU A 246 11.35 -21.78 -3.05
C LEU A 246 12.77 -22.23 -2.76
N ASN A 247 13.67 -21.99 -3.72
CA ASN A 247 15.09 -21.93 -3.46
C ASN A 247 15.43 -20.64 -2.69
N ALA A 248 16.63 -20.58 -2.10
CA ALA A 248 17.08 -19.40 -1.34
C ALA A 248 17.15 -18.11 -2.18
N ASN A 249 17.23 -18.21 -3.50
CA ASN A 249 17.19 -17.09 -4.44
C ASN A 249 15.76 -16.74 -4.92
N GLY A 250 14.72 -17.38 -4.37
CA GLY A 250 13.33 -17.10 -4.70
C GLY A 250 12.78 -17.78 -5.95
N THR A 251 13.56 -18.62 -6.63
CA THR A 251 13.04 -19.43 -7.75
C THR A 251 12.26 -20.65 -7.25
N TYR A 252 11.29 -21.12 -8.02
CA TYR A 252 10.50 -22.29 -7.65
C TYR A 252 11.33 -23.58 -7.65
N GLN A 253 11.11 -24.41 -6.65
CA GLN A 253 11.46 -25.82 -6.71
C GLN A 253 10.39 -26.56 -7.50
N THR A 254 10.82 -27.43 -8.42
CA THR A 254 9.91 -28.09 -9.36
C THR A 254 10.05 -29.61 -9.33
N ASP A 255 8.98 -30.30 -9.69
CA ASP A 255 9.00 -31.74 -9.95
C ASP A 255 9.76 -32.08 -11.25
N ALA A 256 9.87 -33.37 -11.57
CA ALA A 256 10.55 -33.84 -12.78
C ALA A 256 9.91 -33.31 -14.10
N ASN A 257 8.69 -32.78 -14.04
CA ASN A 257 7.96 -32.21 -15.18
C ASN A 257 8.01 -30.67 -15.20
N GLY A 258 8.74 -30.03 -14.28
CA GLY A 258 8.85 -28.58 -14.18
C GLY A 258 7.68 -27.90 -13.47
N ARG A 259 6.80 -28.64 -12.78
CA ARG A 259 5.69 -28.05 -12.00
C ARG A 259 6.17 -27.60 -10.62
N PRO A 260 5.86 -26.38 -10.16
CA PRO A 260 6.19 -25.94 -8.81
C PRO A 260 5.63 -26.89 -7.74
N LEU A 261 6.44 -27.19 -6.73
CA LEU A 261 6.03 -28.02 -5.59
C LEU A 261 5.24 -27.18 -4.58
N GLU A 262 4.13 -27.70 -4.06
CA GLU A 262 3.34 -27.01 -3.04
C GLU A 262 4.04 -27.01 -1.68
N THR A 263 3.86 -25.95 -0.89
CA THR A 263 4.42 -25.81 0.47
C THR A 263 3.59 -26.49 1.53
N TYR A 264 2.29 -26.64 1.29
CA TYR A 264 1.37 -27.21 2.25
C TYR A 264 0.26 -28.05 1.59
N THR A 265 -0.38 -28.88 2.41
CA THR A 265 -1.56 -29.68 2.07
C THR A 265 -2.76 -29.16 2.85
N ASN A 266 -3.99 -29.52 2.43
CA ASN A 266 -5.17 -29.19 3.22
C ASN A 266 -5.12 -29.77 4.64
N ASN A 267 -4.47 -30.92 4.83
CA ASN A 267 -4.33 -31.52 6.16
C ASN A 267 -3.52 -30.60 7.10
N GLN A 268 -2.42 -30.02 6.63
CA GLN A 268 -1.64 -29.07 7.43
C GLN A 268 -2.47 -27.82 7.79
N ILE A 269 -3.35 -27.35 6.90
CA ILE A 269 -4.25 -26.24 7.21
C ILE A 269 -5.18 -26.62 8.36
N THR A 270 -5.79 -27.80 8.31
CA THR A 270 -6.66 -28.30 9.39
C THR A 270 -5.89 -28.47 10.71
N GLU A 271 -4.63 -28.94 10.68
CA GLU A 271 -3.79 -29.09 11.88
C GLU A 271 -3.40 -27.74 12.49
N PHE A 272 -3.02 -26.75 11.66
CA PHE A 272 -2.78 -25.38 12.12
C PHE A 272 -4.06 -24.70 12.59
N ALA A 273 -5.23 -25.01 12.01
CA ALA A 273 -6.51 -24.44 12.46
C ALA A 273 -6.80 -24.80 13.93
N LYS A 274 -6.43 -26.01 14.37
CA LYS A 274 -6.53 -26.41 15.78
C LYS A 274 -5.67 -25.53 16.70
N VAL A 275 -4.47 -25.13 16.25
CA VAL A 275 -3.54 -24.26 17.01
C VAL A 275 -4.20 -22.92 17.34
N PHE A 276 -4.91 -22.32 16.38
CA PHE A 276 -5.47 -20.97 16.52
C PHE A 276 -6.89 -20.95 17.10
N THR A 277 -7.33 -22.02 17.76
CA THR A 277 -8.62 -22.04 18.49
C THR A 277 -8.48 -21.44 19.88
N GLY A 278 -9.55 -20.81 20.37
CA GLY A 278 -9.66 -20.34 21.75
C GLY A 278 -9.32 -18.87 21.98
N LEU A 279 -9.00 -18.07 20.95
CA LEU A 279 -8.73 -16.64 21.13
C LEU A 279 -10.03 -15.82 21.29
N THR A 280 -10.07 -14.87 22.22
CA THR A 280 -11.16 -13.89 22.41
C THR A 280 -10.58 -12.56 22.90
N ASP A 281 -11.39 -11.50 22.95
CA ASP A 281 -10.97 -10.19 23.46
C ASP A 281 -10.41 -10.27 24.88
N GLU A 282 -9.43 -9.42 25.15
CA GLU A 282 -8.95 -9.17 26.50
C GLU A 282 -9.99 -8.38 27.31
N ASP A 283 -10.41 -8.93 28.45
CA ASP A 283 -11.44 -8.34 29.32
C ASP A 283 -10.92 -7.84 30.68
N HIS A 284 -9.61 -7.95 30.95
CA HIS A 284 -8.92 -7.59 32.20
C HIS A 284 -9.53 -8.16 33.48
N ASN A 285 -10.45 -9.11 33.36
CA ASN A 285 -11.14 -9.71 34.49
C ASN A 285 -10.47 -11.05 34.81
N PRO A 286 -9.59 -11.13 35.83
CA PRO A 286 -8.93 -12.39 36.19
C PRO A 286 -9.91 -13.45 36.71
N SER A 287 -11.15 -13.04 37.00
CA SER A 287 -12.26 -13.92 37.42
C SER A 287 -13.28 -14.16 36.31
N ALA A 288 -12.96 -13.81 35.05
CA ALA A 288 -13.83 -14.10 33.91
C ALA A 288 -14.15 -15.60 33.85
N LYS A 289 -15.44 -15.92 33.72
CA LYS A 289 -15.92 -17.29 33.58
C LYS A 289 -16.57 -17.45 32.22
N GLY A 290 -16.46 -18.65 31.66
CA GLY A 290 -17.13 -19.00 30.42
C GLY A 290 -18.65 -18.89 30.55
N THR A 291 -19.31 -18.65 29.42
CA THR A 291 -20.78 -18.63 29.35
C THR A 291 -21.33 -20.04 29.08
N GLY A 292 -22.67 -20.17 29.06
CA GLY A 292 -23.35 -21.43 28.79
C GLY A 292 -23.36 -22.43 29.96
N ALA A 293 -23.98 -23.59 29.74
CA ALA A 293 -24.06 -24.64 30.74
C ALA A 293 -22.65 -25.16 31.09
N GLY A 294 -22.35 -25.20 32.39
CA GLY A 294 -21.03 -25.61 32.89
C GLY A 294 -19.90 -24.61 32.62
N GLN A 295 -20.18 -23.37 32.21
CA GLN A 295 -19.18 -22.32 31.93
C GLN A 295 -18.16 -22.73 30.86
N THR A 296 -18.64 -23.47 29.86
CA THR A 296 -17.78 -24.09 28.86
C THR A 296 -17.55 -23.22 27.63
N ASP A 297 -18.39 -22.23 27.34
CA ASP A 297 -18.23 -21.32 26.18
C ASP A 297 -17.29 -20.13 26.50
N PHE A 298 -17.03 -19.28 25.53
CA PHE A 298 -16.25 -18.05 25.74
C PHE A 298 -16.85 -17.16 26.84
N PRO A 299 -16.01 -16.36 27.53
CA PRO A 299 -16.49 -15.37 28.48
C PRO A 299 -17.28 -14.26 27.78
N ASN A 300 -18.10 -13.54 28.55
CA ASN A 300 -18.76 -12.33 28.09
C ASN A 300 -17.79 -11.13 28.15
N ALA A 301 -16.73 -11.19 27.33
CA ALA A 301 -15.75 -10.12 27.19
C ALA A 301 -16.38 -8.92 26.45
N LYS A 302 -16.09 -7.70 26.92
CA LYS A 302 -16.39 -6.48 26.15
C LYS A 302 -15.45 -6.41 24.95
N PRO A 303 -15.91 -5.94 23.78
CA PRO A 303 -15.04 -5.72 22.64
C PRO A 303 -13.84 -4.84 23.01
N ASN A 304 -12.64 -5.29 22.64
CA ASN A 304 -11.40 -4.57 22.82
C ASN A 304 -10.61 -4.67 21.51
N TYR A 305 -10.31 -3.52 20.90
CA TYR A 305 -9.69 -3.45 19.58
C TYR A 305 -8.22 -3.01 19.62
N THR A 306 -7.70 -2.74 20.83
CA THR A 306 -6.36 -2.18 21.05
C THR A 306 -5.43 -3.13 21.76
N GLU A 307 -5.97 -3.99 22.62
CA GLU A 307 -5.17 -5.01 23.33
C GLU A 307 -5.11 -6.33 22.56
N PRO A 308 -3.99 -7.08 22.68
CA PRO A 308 -3.91 -8.45 22.17
C PRO A 308 -5.04 -9.32 22.69
N MET A 309 -5.64 -10.14 21.82
CA MET A 309 -6.58 -11.18 22.22
C MET A 309 -5.94 -12.12 23.25
N LYS A 310 -6.76 -12.77 24.08
CA LYS A 310 -6.29 -13.78 25.02
C LYS A 310 -6.81 -15.17 24.69
N MET A 311 -5.97 -16.14 25.02
CA MET A 311 -6.31 -17.56 24.96
C MET A 311 -7.31 -17.92 26.06
N TRP A 312 -8.40 -18.57 25.65
CA TRP A 312 -9.39 -19.19 26.51
C TRP A 312 -9.26 -20.72 26.41
N PRO A 313 -8.57 -21.38 27.37
CA PRO A 313 -8.26 -22.81 27.28
C PRO A 313 -9.49 -23.70 27.12
N GLY A 314 -10.64 -23.26 27.68
CA GLY A 314 -11.91 -23.98 27.59
C GLY A 314 -12.44 -24.15 26.17
N GLN A 315 -11.93 -23.38 25.19
CA GLN A 315 -12.31 -23.44 23.77
C GLN A 315 -11.15 -23.84 22.83
N HIS A 316 -9.93 -24.00 23.37
CA HIS A 316 -8.78 -24.48 22.61
C HIS A 316 -8.85 -25.99 22.35
N ASP A 317 -8.31 -26.42 21.21
CA ASP A 317 -8.16 -27.82 20.84
C ASP A 317 -6.89 -28.37 21.48
N VAL A 318 -7.04 -29.29 22.44
CA VAL A 318 -5.90 -29.88 23.17
C VAL A 318 -5.42 -31.21 22.60
N THR A 319 -5.87 -31.59 21.41
CA THR A 319 -5.38 -32.80 20.74
C THR A 319 -3.95 -32.58 20.22
N ALA A 320 -3.24 -33.69 19.97
CA ALA A 320 -1.94 -33.62 19.30
C ALA A 320 -2.11 -33.07 17.87
N LYS A 321 -1.10 -32.34 17.38
CA LYS A 321 -1.15 -31.63 16.09
C LYS A 321 0.09 -31.93 15.26
N SER A 322 -0.08 -32.13 13.96
CA SER A 322 1.03 -32.34 13.01
C SER A 322 1.22 -31.10 12.14
N LEU A 323 2.31 -30.36 12.37
CA LEU A 323 2.69 -29.15 11.64
C LEU A 323 3.54 -29.47 10.39
N HIS A 324 4.40 -28.55 9.97
CA HIS A 324 5.32 -28.77 8.86
C HIS A 324 6.53 -29.58 9.26
N HIS A 325 6.82 -30.61 8.45
CA HIS A 325 8.00 -31.46 8.53
C HIS A 325 9.00 -31.03 7.47
N TYR A 326 10.10 -30.42 7.89
CA TYR A 326 11.22 -30.04 7.03
C TYR A 326 12.55 -30.25 7.76
N ALA A 327 13.66 -30.22 7.02
CA ALA A 327 14.99 -30.42 7.61
C ALA A 327 15.27 -29.36 8.69
N GLY A 328 15.46 -29.81 9.93
CA GLY A 328 15.68 -28.92 11.08
C GLY A 328 14.42 -28.30 11.68
N ALA A 329 13.22 -28.74 11.29
CA ALA A 329 11.97 -28.26 11.86
C ALA A 329 11.94 -28.44 13.39
N ARG A 330 11.70 -27.34 14.12
CA ARG A 330 11.40 -27.40 15.54
C ARG A 330 9.94 -27.82 15.73
N LYS A 331 9.74 -28.82 16.61
CA LYS A 331 8.43 -29.32 17.05
C LYS A 331 7.42 -29.53 15.90
N PRO A 332 7.77 -30.33 14.87
CA PRO A 332 6.85 -30.60 13.77
C PRO A 332 5.60 -31.38 14.23
N ASP A 333 5.64 -32.01 15.41
CA ASP A 333 4.49 -32.60 16.07
C ASP A 333 4.33 -32.00 17.48
N LEU A 334 3.14 -31.46 17.77
CA LEU A 334 2.78 -30.90 19.06
C LEU A 334 2.06 -31.96 19.90
N PRO A 335 2.45 -32.19 21.17
CA PRO A 335 1.82 -33.18 22.02
C PRO A 335 0.40 -32.76 22.45
N ALA A 336 -0.44 -33.74 22.77
CA ALA A 336 -1.74 -33.47 23.37
C ALA A 336 -1.60 -32.86 24.77
N GLY A 337 -2.58 -32.02 25.16
CA GLY A 337 -2.64 -31.39 26.48
C GLY A 337 -1.76 -30.14 26.66
N GLN A 338 -1.07 -29.69 25.60
CA GLN A 338 -0.33 -28.43 25.61
C GLN A 338 -1.28 -27.23 25.73
N SER A 339 -0.80 -26.11 26.28
CA SER A 339 -1.58 -24.87 26.35
C SER A 339 -1.65 -24.19 24.99
N GLY A 340 -2.75 -23.47 24.73
CA GLY A 340 -2.94 -22.82 23.43
C GLY A 340 -1.88 -21.76 23.10
N ASP A 341 -1.42 -20.98 24.08
CA ASP A 341 -0.34 -20.00 23.84
C ASP A 341 0.99 -20.70 23.49
N GLN A 342 1.25 -21.87 24.07
CA GLN A 342 2.45 -22.64 23.74
C GLN A 342 2.34 -23.25 22.34
N ASP A 343 1.15 -23.76 21.95
CA ASP A 343 0.89 -24.24 20.60
C ASP A 343 1.05 -23.14 19.55
N ILE A 344 0.51 -21.95 19.81
CA ILE A 344 0.67 -20.78 18.93
C ILE A 344 2.15 -20.41 18.80
N SER A 345 2.87 -20.31 19.91
CA SER A 345 4.31 -20.00 19.90
C SER A 345 5.11 -21.02 19.08
N ASP A 346 4.86 -22.32 19.29
CA ASP A 346 5.56 -23.41 18.60
C ASP A 346 5.23 -23.44 17.10
N ALA A 347 3.97 -23.18 16.73
CA ALA A 347 3.55 -23.08 15.33
C ALA A 347 4.15 -21.87 14.62
N ILE A 348 4.23 -20.71 15.29
CA ILE A 348 4.90 -19.53 14.75
C ILE A 348 6.40 -19.81 14.54
N ASP A 349 7.06 -20.44 15.51
CA ASP A 349 8.46 -20.84 15.36
C ASP A 349 8.66 -21.79 14.16
N ASN A 350 7.75 -22.76 13.99
CA ASN A 350 7.75 -23.67 12.85
C ASN A 350 7.59 -22.95 11.50
N LEU A 351 6.76 -21.90 11.41
CA LEU A 351 6.58 -21.11 10.19
C LEU A 351 7.76 -20.15 9.93
N VAL A 352 8.24 -19.44 10.93
CA VAL A 352 9.34 -18.46 10.78
C VAL A 352 10.65 -19.15 10.35
N GLU A 353 10.87 -20.38 10.81
CA GLU A 353 12.06 -21.15 10.48
C GLU A 353 11.96 -21.97 9.20
N HIS A 354 10.76 -22.07 8.65
CA HIS A 354 10.53 -22.79 7.41
C HIS A 354 11.42 -22.23 6.28
N PRO A 355 12.10 -23.08 5.47
CA PRO A 355 13.04 -22.64 4.45
C PRO A 355 12.49 -21.62 3.45
N ASN A 356 11.18 -21.69 3.15
CA ASN A 356 10.51 -20.73 2.28
C ASN A 356 10.35 -19.32 2.84
N THR A 357 10.30 -19.14 4.17
CA THR A 357 9.88 -17.85 4.74
C THR A 357 10.84 -16.73 4.39
N ALA A 358 12.15 -17.00 4.41
CA ALA A 358 13.18 -16.02 4.05
C ALA A 358 13.05 -15.54 2.59
N PRO A 359 13.09 -16.41 1.56
CA PRO A 359 12.93 -15.97 0.17
C PRO A 359 11.56 -15.38 -0.15
N PHE A 360 10.49 -15.91 0.46
CA PHE A 360 9.14 -15.41 0.23
C PHE A 360 8.97 -13.96 0.72
N ILE A 361 9.32 -13.69 1.99
CA ILE A 361 9.21 -12.33 2.57
C ILE A 361 10.20 -11.38 1.92
N SER A 362 11.43 -11.84 1.62
CA SER A 362 12.42 -11.01 0.93
C SER A 362 11.93 -10.53 -0.43
N ARG A 363 11.38 -11.43 -1.26
CA ARG A 363 10.83 -11.07 -2.58
C ARG A 363 9.70 -10.06 -2.45
N GLN A 364 8.76 -10.28 -1.53
CA GLN A 364 7.64 -9.35 -1.32
C GLN A 364 8.13 -7.94 -0.92
N LEU A 365 9.04 -7.83 0.04
CA LEU A 365 9.56 -6.53 0.48
C LEU A 365 10.31 -5.80 -0.65
N ILE A 366 11.10 -6.52 -1.45
CA ILE A 366 11.78 -5.93 -2.61
C ILE A 366 10.76 -5.42 -3.64
N GLN A 367 9.73 -6.21 -3.96
CA GLN A 367 8.65 -5.82 -4.87
C GLN A 367 7.92 -4.56 -4.42
N ARG A 368 7.64 -4.45 -3.13
CA ARG A 368 6.93 -3.31 -2.56
C ARG A 368 7.78 -2.04 -2.50
N LEU A 369 9.07 -2.16 -2.15
CA LEU A 369 9.93 -1.00 -1.92
C LEU A 369 10.74 -0.54 -3.15
N VAL A 370 11.14 -1.46 -4.04
CA VAL A 370 12.19 -1.18 -5.05
C VAL A 370 11.77 -1.54 -6.47
N THR A 371 11.51 -2.80 -6.78
CA THR A 371 11.26 -3.26 -8.16
C THR A 371 10.40 -4.52 -8.22
N SER A 372 9.51 -4.60 -9.21
CA SER A 372 8.63 -5.76 -9.43
C SER A 372 9.38 -7.04 -9.80
N ASN A 373 10.56 -6.93 -10.42
CA ASN A 373 11.35 -8.05 -10.96
C ASN A 373 12.79 -8.03 -10.43
N PRO A 374 13.01 -8.30 -9.13
CA PRO A 374 14.37 -8.36 -8.59
C PRO A 374 15.13 -9.57 -9.14
N SER A 375 16.45 -9.43 -9.30
CA SER A 375 17.28 -10.58 -9.66
C SER A 375 17.27 -11.66 -8.57
N ASP A 376 17.49 -12.91 -8.99
CA ASP A 376 17.75 -14.04 -8.09
C ASP A 376 18.84 -13.73 -7.05
N GLY A 377 19.90 -13.02 -7.49
CA GLY A 377 20.99 -12.62 -6.62
C GLY A 377 20.56 -11.63 -5.53
N TYR A 378 19.67 -10.71 -5.86
CA TYR A 378 19.13 -9.75 -4.90
C TYR A 378 18.25 -10.45 -3.87
N VAL A 379 17.30 -11.28 -4.30
CA VAL A 379 16.47 -12.08 -3.38
C VAL A 379 17.34 -12.97 -2.48
N SER A 380 18.39 -13.59 -3.03
CA SER A 380 19.32 -14.42 -2.26
C SER A 380 20.04 -13.66 -1.14
N ARG A 381 20.56 -12.45 -1.41
CA ARG A 381 21.26 -11.63 -0.40
C ARG A 381 20.34 -11.18 0.73
N VAL A 382 19.12 -10.75 0.40
CA VAL A 382 18.14 -10.34 1.42
C VAL A 382 17.67 -11.56 2.22
N SER A 383 17.46 -12.71 1.57
CA SER A 383 17.12 -13.97 2.23
C SER A 383 18.21 -14.43 3.20
N ALA A 384 19.49 -14.33 2.81
CA ALA A 384 20.60 -14.64 3.69
C ALA A 384 20.62 -13.74 4.94
N THR A 385 20.32 -12.44 4.76
CA THR A 385 20.20 -11.49 5.88
C THR A 385 19.02 -11.82 6.79
N PHE A 386 17.88 -12.24 6.22
CA PHE A 386 16.74 -12.74 7.00
C PHE A 386 17.13 -13.97 7.82
N LEU A 387 17.88 -14.92 7.25
CA LEU A 387 18.31 -16.12 7.97
C LEU A 387 19.28 -15.77 9.11
N ASN A 388 20.15 -14.78 8.92
CA ASN A 388 21.10 -14.32 9.91
C ASN A 388 21.58 -12.88 9.62
N ASN A 389 21.30 -11.95 10.53
CA ASN A 389 21.75 -10.56 10.45
C ASN A 389 23.26 -10.33 10.70
N GLY A 390 24.08 -11.39 10.70
CA GLY A 390 25.49 -11.35 11.10
C GLY A 390 25.73 -11.43 12.60
N ARG A 391 24.66 -11.48 13.42
CA ARG A 391 24.70 -11.64 14.89
C ARG A 391 23.94 -12.88 15.37
N GLY A 392 23.56 -13.77 14.46
CA GLY A 392 22.82 -15.00 14.77
C GLY A 392 21.33 -14.80 14.99
N GLN A 393 20.78 -13.61 14.70
CA GLN A 393 19.35 -13.35 14.83
C GLN A 393 18.65 -13.54 13.47
N ARG A 394 17.70 -14.48 13.44
CA ARG A 394 16.81 -14.71 12.31
C ARG A 394 15.68 -13.69 12.32
N GLY A 395 15.32 -13.20 11.13
CA GLY A 395 14.18 -12.34 10.90
C GLY A 395 14.32 -10.95 11.53
N ASP A 396 15.53 -10.44 11.76
CA ASP A 396 15.73 -9.04 12.16
C ASP A 396 15.23 -8.13 11.03
N MET A 397 14.05 -7.53 11.19
CA MET A 397 13.41 -6.77 10.11
C MET A 397 14.17 -5.49 9.79
N LEU A 398 14.88 -4.89 10.74
CA LEU A 398 15.73 -3.75 10.43
C LEU A 398 16.88 -4.15 9.50
N ALA A 399 17.55 -5.27 9.80
CA ALA A 399 18.61 -5.77 8.94
C ALA A 399 18.09 -6.14 7.54
N VAL A 400 16.91 -6.76 7.46
CA VAL A 400 16.25 -7.10 6.19
C VAL A 400 15.89 -5.85 5.39
N ILE A 401 15.27 -4.84 6.00
CA ILE A 401 14.91 -3.58 5.32
C ILE A 401 16.16 -2.83 4.85
N LYS A 402 17.25 -2.83 5.63
CA LYS A 402 18.55 -2.30 5.16
C LYS A 402 19.08 -3.08 3.96
N ALA A 403 19.04 -4.41 4.00
CA ALA A 403 19.49 -5.25 2.90
C ALA A 403 18.66 -5.01 1.62
N VAL A 404 17.36 -4.73 1.73
CA VAL A 404 16.53 -4.30 0.60
C VAL A 404 16.98 -2.92 0.12
N LEU A 405 16.92 -1.89 0.96
CA LEU A 405 17.11 -0.53 0.48
C LEU A 405 18.54 -0.21 0.04
N LEU A 406 19.55 -0.88 0.62
CA LEU A 406 20.97 -0.62 0.35
C LEU A 406 21.60 -1.62 -0.62
N ASP A 407 20.83 -2.55 -1.17
CA ASP A 407 21.37 -3.53 -2.12
C ASP A 407 22.02 -2.84 -3.33
N PRO A 408 23.13 -3.38 -3.88
CA PRO A 408 23.74 -2.87 -5.10
C PRO A 408 22.76 -2.71 -6.28
N GLU A 409 21.77 -3.58 -6.42
CA GLU A 409 20.75 -3.50 -7.47
C GLU A 409 19.82 -2.29 -7.26
N ALA A 410 19.41 -2.06 -6.00
CA ALA A 410 18.60 -0.91 -5.63
C ALA A 410 19.33 0.43 -5.77
N ARG A 411 20.66 0.46 -5.56
CA ARG A 411 21.46 1.70 -5.61
C ARG A 411 22.10 1.99 -6.97
N SER A 412 22.43 0.97 -7.75
CA SER A 412 23.14 1.14 -9.02
C SER A 412 22.31 1.94 -10.03
N VAL A 413 22.98 2.83 -10.77
CA VAL A 413 22.38 3.59 -11.88
C VAL A 413 22.25 2.76 -13.15
N ALA A 414 22.95 1.61 -13.25
CA ALA A 414 22.89 0.74 -14.43
C ALA A 414 21.47 0.19 -14.68
N PHE A 415 20.69 -0.02 -13.61
CA PHE A 415 19.32 -0.51 -13.68
C PHE A 415 18.29 0.58 -14.02
N ILE A 416 18.67 1.86 -14.06
CA ILE A 416 17.75 2.93 -14.46
C ILE A 416 17.40 2.80 -15.95
N SER A 417 18.38 2.48 -16.80
CA SER A 417 18.16 2.26 -18.23
C SER A 417 17.63 0.87 -18.58
N ASP A 418 17.61 -0.06 -17.61
CA ASP A 418 17.12 -1.42 -17.84
C ASP A 418 15.58 -1.39 -18.05
N PRO A 419 15.08 -1.90 -19.19
CA PRO A 419 13.63 -1.95 -19.46
C PRO A 419 12.88 -2.96 -18.59
N GLU A 420 13.56 -3.93 -17.97
CA GLU A 420 12.96 -4.98 -17.13
C GLU A 420 12.95 -4.59 -15.64
N HIS A 421 13.71 -3.56 -15.27
CA HIS A 421 13.81 -3.07 -13.89
C HIS A 421 12.86 -1.89 -13.60
N GLY A 422 12.42 -1.83 -12.34
CA GLY A 422 11.49 -0.83 -11.81
C GLY A 422 10.15 -1.42 -11.41
N LYS A 423 9.19 -0.54 -11.10
CA LYS A 423 7.80 -0.88 -10.79
C LYS A 423 6.86 0.27 -11.09
N LEU A 424 5.57 0.01 -11.27
CA LEU A 424 4.57 1.08 -11.31
C LEU A 424 4.36 1.61 -9.89
N ARG A 425 4.49 2.93 -9.69
CA ARG A 425 4.20 3.58 -8.42
C ARG A 425 2.72 3.42 -8.08
N GLU A 426 2.47 2.94 -6.89
CA GLU A 426 1.11 2.75 -6.37
C GLU A 426 0.34 4.08 -6.31
N PRO A 427 -0.96 4.10 -6.64
CA PRO A 427 -1.76 5.33 -6.65
C PRO A 427 -1.73 6.11 -5.33
N TYR A 428 -1.79 5.42 -4.18
CA TYR A 428 -1.73 6.09 -2.88
C TYR A 428 -0.32 6.65 -2.58
N VAL A 429 0.75 5.94 -2.98
CA VAL A 429 2.13 6.45 -2.87
C VAL A 429 2.32 7.67 -3.76
N ARG A 430 1.75 7.70 -4.98
CA ARG A 430 1.81 8.88 -5.86
C ARG A 430 1.12 10.09 -5.25
N LEU A 431 -0.04 9.90 -4.60
CA LEU A 431 -0.74 10.98 -3.89
C LEU A 431 0.09 11.52 -2.72
N THR A 432 0.54 10.64 -1.83
CA THR A 432 1.32 11.05 -0.65
C THR A 432 2.66 11.68 -1.04
N HIS A 433 3.32 11.19 -2.10
CA HIS A 433 4.53 11.78 -2.66
C HIS A 433 4.29 13.20 -3.15
N LEU A 434 3.23 13.46 -3.94
CA LEU A 434 2.89 14.82 -4.38
C LEU A 434 2.62 15.77 -3.21
N LEU A 435 1.84 15.32 -2.22
CA LEU A 435 1.54 16.12 -1.03
C LEU A 435 2.80 16.48 -0.25
N ARG A 436 3.72 15.54 -0.08
CA ARG A 436 4.97 15.75 0.66
C ARG A 436 5.97 16.60 -0.11
N ALA A 437 6.14 16.34 -1.41
CA ALA A 437 7.09 17.06 -2.26
C ALA A 437 6.79 18.57 -2.36
N PHE A 438 5.51 18.94 -2.31
CA PHE A 438 5.04 20.32 -2.47
C PHE A 438 4.36 20.87 -1.21
N HIS A 439 4.90 20.49 -0.04
CA HIS A 439 4.56 21.06 1.26
C HIS A 439 3.06 21.23 1.47
N TYR A 440 2.32 20.12 1.56
CA TYR A 440 0.91 20.16 1.85
C TYR A 440 0.62 21.08 3.05
N GLN A 441 -0.47 21.82 2.95
CA GLN A 441 -0.98 22.70 3.99
C GLN A 441 -2.36 22.21 4.35
N VAL A 442 -2.68 22.26 5.64
CA VAL A 442 -3.99 21.86 6.14
C VAL A 442 -4.74 23.09 6.65
N SER A 443 -6.01 23.27 6.30
CA SER A 443 -6.83 24.40 6.74
C SER A 443 -6.85 24.53 8.27
N ALA A 444 -6.85 25.77 8.77
CA ALA A 444 -6.91 26.06 10.20
C ALA A 444 -8.30 25.77 10.83
N GLY A 445 -8.34 25.30 12.10
CA GLY A 445 -9.56 25.07 12.92
C GLY A 445 -9.69 23.67 13.52
N ALA A 446 -10.14 23.48 14.78
CA ALA A 446 -10.12 22.19 15.53
C ALA A 446 -10.63 20.95 14.75
N GLY A 447 -9.99 19.76 14.90
CA GLY A 447 -10.44 18.50 14.24
C GLY A 447 -9.34 17.52 13.80
N LEU A 448 -9.76 16.34 13.31
CA LEU A 448 -8.96 15.46 12.43
C LEU A 448 -9.02 16.00 11.01
N ARG A 449 -7.92 16.61 10.55
CA ARG A 449 -7.95 17.45 9.35
C ARG A 449 -7.34 16.82 8.11
N PHE A 450 -6.74 15.63 8.26
CA PHE A 450 -6.12 14.91 7.16
C PHE A 450 -7.13 14.09 6.33
N SER A 451 -8.25 14.75 5.97
CA SER A 451 -9.25 14.20 5.06
C SER A 451 -8.77 14.34 3.62
N LEU A 452 -8.52 13.22 2.94
CA LEU A 452 -8.15 13.22 1.52
C LEU A 452 -9.38 13.31 0.60
N GLY A 453 -10.49 13.89 1.08
CA GLY A 453 -11.70 14.14 0.31
C GLY A 453 -12.21 12.90 -0.42
N ASN A 454 -12.31 12.98 -1.75
CA ASN A 454 -12.78 11.89 -2.60
C ASN A 454 -11.71 10.82 -2.90
N ALA A 455 -10.48 10.95 -2.38
CA ALA A 455 -9.48 9.90 -2.51
C ALA A 455 -9.94 8.66 -1.74
N ASN A 456 -10.26 7.61 -2.49
CA ASN A 456 -10.73 6.33 -1.98
C ASN A 456 -10.46 5.25 -3.05
N GLU A 457 -10.85 4.02 -2.75
CA GLU A 457 -10.65 2.84 -3.59
C GLU A 457 -11.39 2.96 -4.93
N ASN A 458 -12.50 3.70 -4.98
CA ASN A 458 -13.25 3.94 -6.22
C ASN A 458 -12.61 5.00 -7.13
N THR A 459 -11.73 5.86 -6.59
CA THR A 459 -11.05 6.93 -7.36
C THR A 459 -9.61 6.58 -7.67
N LEU A 460 -8.92 5.91 -6.74
CA LEU A 460 -7.49 5.56 -6.85
C LEU A 460 -7.26 4.07 -7.13
N GLY A 461 -8.27 3.20 -6.96
CA GLY A 461 -8.11 1.75 -7.03
C GLY A 461 -7.49 1.13 -5.77
N GLN A 462 -7.06 1.96 -4.83
CA GLN A 462 -6.35 1.55 -3.62
C GLN A 462 -6.51 2.60 -2.51
N PHE A 463 -6.65 2.13 -1.27
CA PHE A 463 -6.56 2.98 -0.08
C PHE A 463 -6.05 2.14 1.12
N PRO A 464 -5.17 2.66 2.00
CA PRO A 464 -4.60 1.87 3.08
C PRO A 464 -5.63 1.20 3.99
N LEU A 465 -5.45 -0.10 4.19
CA LEU A 465 -6.34 -1.01 4.92
C LEU A 465 -7.76 -1.09 4.34
N ALA A 466 -7.94 -0.89 3.04
CA ALA A 466 -9.24 -1.04 2.37
C ALA A 466 -9.19 -2.08 1.25
N SER A 467 -8.44 -3.17 1.48
CA SER A 467 -8.29 -4.22 0.49
C SER A 467 -9.64 -4.83 0.09
N PRO A 468 -9.89 -5.12 -1.20
CA PRO A 468 -11.12 -5.77 -1.63
C PRO A 468 -11.24 -7.23 -1.12
N THR A 469 -10.10 -7.90 -0.89
CA THR A 469 -10.05 -9.30 -0.42
C THR A 469 -8.82 -9.54 0.45
N VAL A 470 -8.67 -10.74 1.00
CA VAL A 470 -7.45 -11.15 1.72
C VAL A 470 -6.20 -11.15 0.81
N PHE A 471 -6.37 -11.28 -0.51
CA PHE A 471 -5.29 -11.26 -1.51
C PHE A 471 -4.77 -9.87 -1.85
N ASN A 472 -5.09 -8.87 -1.03
CA ASN A 472 -4.73 -7.48 -1.25
C ASN A 472 -5.40 -6.85 -2.52
N PHE A 473 -4.92 -5.68 -2.95
CA PHE A 473 -5.36 -4.98 -4.17
C PHE A 473 -4.92 -5.67 -5.47
N TYR A 474 -3.79 -6.36 -5.44
CA TYR A 474 -3.17 -7.00 -6.58
C TYR A 474 -2.26 -8.16 -6.16
N ALA A 475 -2.13 -9.16 -7.03
CA ALA A 475 -1.33 -10.35 -6.81
C ALA A 475 0.16 -10.08 -7.05
N PRO A 476 1.08 -10.55 -6.18
CA PRO A 476 2.53 -10.33 -6.33
C PRO A 476 3.16 -10.93 -7.60
N ASP A 477 2.45 -11.84 -8.25
CA ASP A 477 2.84 -12.54 -9.48
C ASP A 477 1.99 -12.12 -10.69
N TYR A 478 1.14 -11.10 -10.56
CA TYR A 478 0.34 -10.62 -11.70
C TYR A 478 1.25 -10.16 -12.84
N SER A 479 1.00 -10.72 -14.01
CA SER A 479 1.69 -10.40 -15.25
C SER A 479 0.67 -9.92 -16.30
N PRO A 480 0.73 -8.65 -16.74
CA PRO A 480 -0.18 -8.14 -17.76
C PRO A 480 0.16 -8.73 -19.13
N ARG A 481 -0.86 -8.88 -19.98
CA ARG A 481 -0.67 -9.28 -21.38
C ARG A 481 0.13 -8.22 -22.15
N GLY A 482 0.96 -8.66 -23.08
CA GLY A 482 1.81 -7.80 -23.91
C GLY A 482 3.28 -7.87 -23.48
N PRO A 483 4.11 -6.87 -23.84
CA PRO A 483 5.57 -6.98 -23.76
C PRO A 483 6.14 -7.43 -22.40
N ILE A 484 5.52 -7.03 -21.28
CA ILE A 484 5.93 -7.44 -19.94
C ILE A 484 5.72 -8.95 -19.75
N GLY A 485 4.49 -9.45 -19.99
CA GLY A 485 4.19 -10.87 -19.84
C GLY A 485 4.85 -11.74 -20.90
N ASP A 486 5.03 -11.23 -22.12
CA ASP A 486 5.76 -11.93 -23.19
C ASP A 486 7.24 -12.14 -22.83
N ALA A 487 7.82 -11.24 -22.01
CA ALA A 487 9.15 -11.37 -21.43
C ALA A 487 9.21 -12.24 -20.16
N GLY A 488 8.07 -12.78 -19.69
CA GLY A 488 8.00 -13.56 -18.46
C GLY A 488 8.12 -12.74 -17.17
N LEU A 489 7.97 -11.42 -17.26
CA LEU A 489 8.05 -10.50 -16.12
C LEU A 489 6.70 -10.34 -15.42
N VAL A 490 6.75 -9.92 -14.16
CA VAL A 490 5.57 -9.53 -13.38
C VAL A 490 5.50 -8.02 -13.24
N ALA A 491 4.28 -7.50 -13.11
CA ALA A 491 4.05 -6.07 -12.85
C ALA A 491 2.80 -5.91 -11.98
N PRO A 492 2.88 -6.25 -10.68
CA PRO A 492 1.73 -6.41 -9.80
C PRO A 492 0.75 -5.24 -9.81
N GLU A 493 1.27 -4.02 -9.66
CA GLU A 493 0.48 -2.79 -9.58
C GLU A 493 -0.33 -2.51 -10.86
N PHE A 494 0.05 -3.08 -12.02
CA PHE A 494 -0.74 -2.94 -13.24
C PHE A 494 -2.09 -3.67 -13.19
N GLN A 495 -2.31 -4.57 -12.22
CA GLN A 495 -3.61 -5.24 -12.08
C GLN A 495 -4.73 -4.27 -11.73
N ILE A 496 -4.41 -3.19 -10.99
CA ILE A 496 -5.35 -2.13 -10.66
C ILE A 496 -5.30 -0.96 -11.65
N GLN A 497 -4.32 -0.90 -12.55
CA GLN A 497 -4.24 0.15 -13.58
C GLN A 497 -5.09 -0.21 -14.81
N ASN A 498 -6.40 0.04 -14.73
CA ASN A 498 -7.36 -0.23 -15.81
C ASN A 498 -7.88 1.07 -16.48
N ALA A 499 -8.77 0.94 -17.47
CA ALA A 499 -9.31 2.08 -18.22
C ALA A 499 -10.03 3.13 -17.34
N VAL A 500 -10.61 2.72 -16.21
CA VAL A 500 -11.26 3.65 -15.27
C VAL A 500 -10.19 4.46 -14.54
N PHE A 501 -9.21 3.79 -13.93
CA PHE A 501 -8.16 4.46 -13.15
C PHE A 501 -7.13 5.19 -14.01
N GLY A 502 -6.98 4.79 -15.29
CA GLY A 502 -6.23 5.51 -16.30
C GLY A 502 -6.80 6.90 -16.64
N ILE A 503 -8.09 7.14 -16.36
CA ILE A 503 -8.74 8.45 -16.53
C ILE A 503 -8.94 9.15 -15.18
N ALA A 504 -9.43 8.42 -14.17
CA ALA A 504 -9.73 8.99 -12.87
C ALA A 504 -8.48 9.53 -12.16
N THR A 505 -7.35 8.82 -12.23
CA THR A 505 -6.11 9.22 -11.55
C THR A 505 -5.52 10.53 -12.12
N PRO A 506 -5.34 10.69 -13.45
CA PRO A 506 -4.94 11.99 -14.01
C PRO A 506 -5.89 13.13 -13.65
N ASN A 507 -7.21 12.91 -13.72
CA ASN A 507 -8.19 13.93 -13.33
C ASN A 507 -8.02 14.33 -11.86
N PHE A 508 -7.79 13.36 -10.98
CA PHE A 508 -7.54 13.60 -9.57
C PHE A 508 -6.24 14.39 -9.33
N PHE A 509 -5.15 14.11 -10.05
CA PHE A 509 -3.90 14.88 -9.92
C PHE A 509 -3.98 16.28 -10.54
N TYR A 510 -4.70 16.45 -11.66
CA TYR A 510 -5.00 17.78 -12.19
C TYR A 510 -5.68 18.64 -11.14
N ASN A 511 -6.68 18.05 -10.51
CA ASN A 511 -7.45 18.63 -9.44
C ASN A 511 -6.56 19.01 -8.24
N LEU A 512 -5.79 18.05 -7.72
CA LEU A 512 -4.85 18.26 -6.61
C LEU A 512 -3.87 19.42 -6.90
N ALA A 513 -3.36 19.51 -8.13
CA ALA A 513 -2.42 20.56 -8.52
C ALA A 513 -3.09 21.93 -8.72
N THR A 514 -4.29 21.99 -9.33
CA THR A 514 -4.84 23.25 -9.88
C THR A 514 -5.88 23.94 -9.01
N THR A 515 -6.77 23.19 -8.38
CA THR A 515 -8.08 23.74 -7.97
C THR A 515 -8.34 23.59 -6.49
N TYR A 516 -7.72 22.61 -5.83
CA TYR A 516 -8.34 22.07 -4.63
C TYR A 516 -8.06 22.87 -3.36
N VAL A 517 -8.92 23.86 -3.16
CA VAL A 517 -9.63 24.13 -1.92
C VAL A 517 -10.83 23.14 -1.89
N GLY A 518 -10.69 21.93 -1.29
CA GLY A 518 -11.83 21.00 -1.14
C GLY A 518 -11.62 19.47 -1.31
N VAL A 519 -10.39 18.95 -1.45
CA VAL A 519 -10.10 17.51 -1.25
C VAL A 519 -9.80 17.45 0.23
N GLY A 520 -10.87 17.48 1.03
CA GLY A 520 -10.74 17.91 2.41
C GLY A 520 -9.97 19.23 2.56
N ASN A 521 -9.37 19.41 3.72
CA ASN A 521 -8.78 20.67 4.14
C ASN A 521 -7.34 20.85 3.61
N PHE A 522 -6.98 20.43 2.39
CA PHE A 522 -5.59 20.48 1.90
C PHE A 522 -5.33 21.48 0.77
N SER A 523 -4.13 22.07 0.73
CA SER A 523 -3.56 22.81 -0.41
C SER A 523 -2.06 22.55 -0.55
N LEU A 524 -1.46 22.81 -1.71
CA LEU A 524 -0.01 22.69 -1.91
C LEU A 524 0.70 24.01 -1.59
N GLY A 525 1.81 23.95 -0.85
CA GLY A 525 2.69 25.07 -0.55
C GLY A 525 3.64 25.37 -1.69
N LEU A 526 3.16 26.03 -2.75
CA LEU A 526 3.91 26.22 -4.02
C LEU A 526 4.84 27.43 -4.06
N GLY A 527 5.05 28.12 -2.92
CA GLY A 527 5.87 29.33 -2.83
C GLY A 527 7.28 29.18 -3.43
N PRO A 528 8.04 28.11 -3.09
CA PRO A 528 9.37 27.88 -3.66
C PRO A 528 9.35 27.72 -5.18
N GLN A 529 8.38 26.98 -5.73
CA GLN A 529 8.26 26.76 -7.17
C GLN A 529 7.83 28.03 -7.91
N ILE A 530 6.97 28.85 -7.30
CA ILE A 530 6.56 30.15 -7.85
C ILE A 530 7.78 31.06 -7.99
N ALA A 531 8.64 31.13 -6.97
CA ALA A 531 9.87 31.94 -7.01
C ALA A 531 10.81 31.55 -8.17
N LEU A 532 10.81 30.27 -8.59
CA LEU A 532 11.57 29.79 -9.76
C LEU A 532 11.02 30.29 -11.10
N THR A 533 9.81 30.88 -11.12
CA THR A 533 9.18 31.44 -12.32
C THR A 533 9.26 32.98 -12.39
N GLU A 534 9.45 33.66 -11.26
CA GLU A 534 9.31 35.11 -11.13
C GLU A 534 10.38 35.92 -11.87
N SER A 535 11.51 35.31 -12.20
CA SER A 535 12.64 35.95 -12.89
C SER A 535 12.89 35.44 -14.33
N ALA A 536 12.08 34.49 -14.81
CA ALA A 536 12.54 33.58 -15.83
C ALA A 536 11.91 33.81 -17.21
N THR A 537 12.74 34.15 -18.19
CA THR A 537 12.48 33.87 -19.62
C THR A 537 12.64 32.37 -19.94
N ASP A 538 13.15 31.58 -18.99
CA ASP A 538 13.43 30.15 -19.10
C ASP A 538 12.82 29.40 -17.90
N LEU A 539 11.94 28.43 -18.17
CA LEU A 539 11.27 27.63 -17.14
C LEU A 539 12.03 26.34 -16.76
N SER A 540 13.26 26.17 -17.27
CA SER A 540 14.11 25.02 -16.93
C SER A 540 14.35 24.85 -15.42
N PRO A 541 14.64 25.90 -14.62
CA PRO A 541 14.83 25.74 -13.17
C PRO A 541 13.60 25.21 -12.44
N LEU A 542 12.39 25.63 -12.85
CA LEU A 542 11.14 25.08 -12.33
C LEU A 542 11.06 23.58 -12.65
N LEU A 543 11.30 23.21 -13.91
CA LEU A 543 11.20 21.81 -14.32
C LEU A 543 12.29 20.95 -13.67
N ASP A 544 13.51 21.45 -13.47
CA ASP A 544 14.58 20.78 -12.73
C ASP A 544 14.17 20.50 -11.29
N ASN A 545 13.51 21.45 -10.63
CA ASN A 545 13.00 21.25 -9.28
C ASN A 545 11.92 20.15 -9.23
N VAL A 546 10.96 20.18 -10.15
CA VAL A 546 9.89 19.17 -10.21
C VAL A 546 10.44 17.79 -10.60
N ASP A 547 11.39 17.73 -11.54
CA ASP A 547 12.07 16.50 -11.98
C ASP A 547 12.89 15.89 -10.84
N LEU A 548 13.65 16.70 -10.10
CA LEU A 548 14.35 16.24 -8.89
C LEU A 548 13.38 15.65 -7.87
N LEU A 549 12.25 16.31 -7.61
CA LEU A 549 11.33 15.91 -6.54
C LEU A 549 10.45 14.71 -6.90
N LEU A 550 10.02 14.58 -8.16
CA LEU A 550 9.06 13.53 -8.55
C LEU A 550 9.74 12.36 -9.26
N THR A 551 10.69 12.64 -10.13
CA THR A 551 11.36 11.65 -10.98
C THR A 551 12.82 11.44 -10.63
N ALA A 552 13.32 12.04 -9.55
CA ALA A 552 14.71 11.93 -9.13
C ALA A 552 15.73 12.31 -10.24
N GLY A 553 15.36 13.24 -11.14
CA GLY A 553 16.21 13.65 -12.25
C GLY A 553 16.17 12.74 -13.48
N THR A 554 15.30 11.72 -13.50
CA THR A 554 15.22 10.75 -14.60
C THR A 554 14.18 11.12 -15.65
N LEU A 555 13.57 12.32 -15.60
CA LEU A 555 12.62 12.76 -16.62
C LEU A 555 13.32 12.74 -17.99
N SER A 556 12.77 11.97 -18.93
CA SER A 556 13.38 11.83 -20.25
C SER A 556 13.50 13.16 -21.00
N ALA A 557 14.48 13.25 -21.90
CA ALA A 557 14.68 14.42 -22.74
C ALA A 557 13.41 14.79 -23.55
N THR A 558 12.68 13.78 -24.04
CA THR A 558 11.43 13.98 -24.80
C THR A 558 10.32 14.55 -23.93
N SER A 559 10.06 13.96 -22.75
CA SER A 559 9.06 14.48 -21.82
C SER A 559 9.42 15.88 -21.35
N ARG A 560 10.70 16.11 -21.03
CA ARG A 560 11.23 17.40 -20.61
C ARG A 560 10.99 18.49 -21.67
N ALA A 561 11.36 18.24 -22.92
CA ALA A 561 11.17 19.19 -24.02
C ALA A 561 9.68 19.48 -24.26
N THR A 562 8.83 18.45 -24.24
CA THR A 562 7.38 18.59 -24.41
C THR A 562 6.77 19.44 -23.29
N ILE A 563 7.16 19.19 -22.04
CA ILE A 563 6.68 19.94 -20.88
C ILE A 563 7.13 21.40 -20.98
N LEU A 564 8.41 21.68 -21.21
CA LEU A 564 8.90 23.06 -21.34
C LEU A 564 8.20 23.83 -22.46
N ALA A 565 8.02 23.21 -23.64
CA ALA A 565 7.28 23.82 -24.73
C ALA A 565 5.84 24.17 -24.32
N THR A 566 5.17 23.26 -23.61
CA THR A 566 3.81 23.46 -23.10
C THR A 566 3.75 24.60 -22.07
N LEU A 567 4.68 24.65 -21.13
CA LEU A 567 4.74 25.70 -20.10
C LEU A 567 4.99 27.09 -20.71
N ASN A 568 5.88 27.18 -21.69
CA ASN A 568 6.19 28.43 -22.41
C ASN A 568 5.02 28.93 -23.26
N ALA A 569 4.17 28.03 -23.76
CA ALA A 569 2.99 28.38 -24.53
C ALA A 569 1.86 28.99 -23.68
N VAL A 570 1.88 28.83 -22.35
CA VAL A 570 0.90 29.46 -21.45
C VAL A 570 1.19 30.96 -21.36
N THR A 571 0.24 31.78 -21.80
CA THR A 571 0.29 33.25 -21.79
C THR A 571 -0.76 33.84 -20.84
N PRO A 572 -0.61 35.10 -20.38
CA PRO A 572 -1.64 35.77 -19.57
C PRO A 572 -3.03 35.77 -20.20
N SER A 573 -3.12 35.88 -21.54
CA SER A 573 -4.41 35.91 -22.26
C SER A 573 -5.21 34.60 -22.16
N MET A 574 -4.59 33.51 -21.74
CA MET A 574 -5.23 32.22 -21.53
C MET A 574 -5.83 32.06 -20.13
N LEU A 575 -5.56 33.00 -19.21
CA LEU A 575 -5.95 32.91 -17.81
C LEU A 575 -7.27 33.65 -17.55
N THR A 576 -8.04 33.16 -16.57
CA THR A 576 -9.31 33.78 -16.15
C THR A 576 -9.12 35.03 -15.29
N SER A 577 -7.90 35.29 -14.84
CA SER A 577 -7.51 36.48 -14.09
C SER A 577 -6.09 36.93 -14.51
N ASN A 578 -5.88 38.24 -14.53
CA ASN A 578 -4.59 38.88 -14.78
C ASN A 578 -3.95 39.45 -13.50
N THR A 579 -4.36 38.97 -12.31
CA THR A 579 -3.72 39.35 -11.04
C THR A 579 -2.23 38.94 -11.06
N PRO A 580 -1.30 39.77 -10.56
CA PRO A 580 0.11 39.39 -10.42
C PRO A 580 0.28 38.01 -9.75
N GLY A 581 1.18 37.20 -10.28
CA GLY A 581 1.41 35.83 -9.80
C GLY A 581 0.49 34.74 -10.39
N THR A 582 -0.60 35.09 -11.09
CA THR A 582 -1.54 34.09 -11.66
C THR A 582 -0.88 33.25 -12.76
N LEU A 583 -0.05 33.86 -13.62
CA LEU A 583 0.69 33.14 -14.67
C LEU A 583 1.75 32.20 -14.08
N ALA A 584 2.49 32.67 -13.07
CA ALA A 584 3.46 31.88 -12.34
C ALA A 584 2.81 30.63 -11.72
N MET A 585 1.73 30.84 -10.97
CA MET A 585 0.94 29.77 -10.38
C MET A 585 0.47 28.76 -11.44
N ALA A 586 -0.17 29.23 -12.52
CA ALA A 586 -0.66 28.35 -13.58
C ALA A 586 0.46 27.48 -14.20
N ARG A 587 1.64 28.06 -14.44
CA ARG A 587 2.81 27.32 -14.96
C ARG A 587 3.34 26.30 -13.96
N VAL A 588 3.44 26.64 -12.68
CA VAL A 588 3.85 25.70 -11.63
C VAL A 588 2.87 24.52 -11.52
N GLN A 589 1.57 24.81 -11.43
CA GLN A 589 0.53 23.79 -11.33
C GLN A 589 0.55 22.86 -12.56
N LEU A 590 0.74 23.43 -13.76
CA LEU A 590 0.84 22.66 -14.99
C LEU A 590 2.11 21.81 -15.04
N ALA A 591 3.25 22.32 -14.57
CA ALA A 591 4.51 21.56 -14.51
C ALA A 591 4.35 20.32 -13.61
N ILE A 592 3.82 20.53 -12.40
CA ILE A 592 3.54 19.46 -11.44
C ILE A 592 2.58 18.44 -12.05
N TYR A 593 1.46 18.90 -12.63
CA TYR A 593 0.47 18.02 -13.23
C TYR A 593 1.05 17.17 -14.37
N LEU A 594 1.74 17.79 -15.33
CA LEU A 594 2.27 17.08 -16.50
C LEU A 594 3.34 16.05 -16.12
N VAL A 595 4.20 16.36 -15.15
CA VAL A 595 5.14 15.37 -14.61
C VAL A 595 4.39 14.27 -13.86
N ALA A 596 3.41 14.63 -13.01
CA ALA A 596 2.64 13.69 -12.19
C ALA A 596 1.82 12.65 -12.99
N ILE A 597 1.51 12.93 -14.26
CA ILE A 597 0.81 12.00 -15.16
C ILE A 597 1.73 11.34 -16.20
N SER A 598 3.01 11.72 -16.23
CA SER A 598 3.98 11.17 -17.18
C SER A 598 4.31 9.70 -16.86
N PRO A 599 4.66 8.89 -17.88
CA PRO A 599 5.23 7.57 -17.66
C PRO A 599 6.52 7.61 -16.82
N ASP A 600 7.35 8.65 -16.99
CA ASP A 600 8.59 8.86 -16.23
C ASP A 600 8.34 8.92 -14.71
N TYR A 601 7.21 9.50 -14.27
CA TYR A 601 6.80 9.50 -12.87
C TYR A 601 5.92 8.31 -12.50
N ALA A 602 5.17 7.73 -13.42
CA ALA A 602 4.39 6.54 -13.10
C ALA A 602 5.33 5.36 -12.77
N ILE A 603 6.44 5.20 -13.48
CA ILE A 603 7.40 4.10 -13.29
C ILE A 603 8.52 4.54 -12.34
N GLN A 604 8.64 3.86 -11.19
CA GLN A 604 9.74 4.03 -10.25
C GLN A 604 10.92 3.14 -10.65
N LYS A 605 12.11 3.74 -10.72
CA LYS A 605 13.35 3.06 -11.07
C LYS A 605 14.44 3.31 -10.04
#